data_AF-A0A409YC47-F1
#
_entry.id   AF-A0A409YC47-F1
#
_cell.length_a   1.000
_cell.length_b   1.000
_cell.length_c   1.000
_cell.angle_alpha   90.00
_cell.angle_beta   90.00
_cell.angle_gamma   90.00
#
_symmetry.space_group_name_H-M   'P 1'
#
loop_
_entity.id
_entity.type
_entity.pdbx_description
1 polymer ?
#
loop_
_entity_poly.entity_id
_entity_poly.type
_entity_poly.pdbx_seq_one_letter_code
_entity_poly.pdbx_strand_id
1 'polypeptide(L)'
;MTDKKSPEQLLKEWRNICFLDEQLTMTEAADSLIHDKREPLVEARPKPGSNGTNWSLYNTVRNDEAILVHAGIWNSSTPLDTGNFVPEGEKTAASIPRKRVQRAIGFKCDVSYRIDTSLDESIWDNLKTFECHAETLENFNVTKRDRSNYQDGSRREMYIMAYKLFTRTFINPPEPEFAPHEWLSKAVAAQKWQEWAINPDKPKFYDLVNGVLVDLGKSNPPEYKKGDIVWFAFKVTFYIGKESWSPEIVPIEFVRVVSGKGLYSDTVEIEAPVNGTTEAEVLTAPPKRLEEGQSITCISREQVAGKRKVEDRSDSETLASSSTSGGTTEETANCHDDKDKDESDNHSDPGTTASSSMSSDVAATESMRKDDDVKGSNSLGEKSDLDQLVPLSTSGETAEGTMNGSPANVKRKAEEYPEADTAVTSSTSGHASEGVANKKASNAVAGTVNGEGKTQDGPRKKTKKSRS
;
A
#
# COMPACT_ATOMS: atom_id res chain seq x y z
N MET A 1 42.49 4.82 -3.90
CA MET A 1 41.27 5.61 -4.07
C MET A 1 40.22 4.65 -4.57
N THR A 2 39.23 4.30 -3.77
CA THR A 2 38.10 3.49 -4.21
C THR A 2 37.18 4.37 -5.05
N ASP A 3 36.83 3.93 -6.25
CA ASP A 3 35.89 4.66 -7.09
C ASP A 3 34.55 4.78 -6.35
N LYS A 4 34.12 6.02 -6.11
CA LYS A 4 32.83 6.29 -5.47
C LYS A 4 31.73 5.86 -6.41
N LYS A 5 30.84 4.98 -5.93
CA LYS A 5 29.65 4.57 -6.69
C LYS A 5 28.65 5.73 -6.75
N SER A 6 28.03 5.95 -7.90
CA SER A 6 26.93 6.90 -8.03
C SER A 6 25.67 6.39 -7.32
N PRO A 7 24.71 7.26 -6.96
CA PRO A 7 23.43 6.82 -6.39
C PRO A 7 22.69 5.79 -7.26
N GLU A 8 22.73 5.92 -8.58
CA GLU A 8 22.12 4.98 -9.53
C GLU A 8 22.81 3.61 -9.50
N GLN A 9 24.14 3.59 -9.38
CA GLN A 9 24.89 2.34 -9.25
C GLN A 9 24.56 1.63 -7.93
N LEU A 10 24.43 2.39 -6.83
CA LEU A 10 24.04 1.84 -5.54
C LEU A 10 22.60 1.33 -5.53
N LEU A 11 21.66 2.07 -6.12
CA LEU A 11 20.28 1.61 -6.28
C LEU A 11 20.21 0.32 -7.09
N LYS A 12 20.92 0.26 -8.23
CA LYS A 12 20.98 -0.93 -9.07
C LYS A 12 21.57 -2.14 -8.34
N GLU A 13 22.58 -1.93 -7.52
CA GLU A 13 23.16 -2.98 -6.68
C GLU A 13 22.14 -3.49 -5.66
N TRP A 14 21.60 -2.60 -4.82
CA TRP A 14 20.74 -3.00 -3.71
C TRP A 14 19.38 -3.54 -4.13
N ARG A 15 18.83 -3.12 -5.26
CA ARG A 15 17.56 -3.67 -5.77
C ARG A 15 17.67 -5.13 -6.24
N ASN A 16 18.89 -5.60 -6.51
CA ASN A 16 19.19 -6.94 -6.99
C ASN A 16 19.67 -7.88 -5.86
N ILE A 17 19.60 -7.44 -4.61
CA ILE A 17 20.03 -8.20 -3.43
C ILE A 17 18.81 -8.70 -2.66
N CYS A 18 18.81 -10.00 -2.34
CA CYS A 18 17.94 -10.60 -1.34
C CYS A 18 18.70 -10.85 -0.04
N PHE A 19 18.01 -10.80 1.10
CA PHE A 19 18.58 -11.13 2.42
C PHE A 19 18.20 -12.52 2.90
N LEU A 20 17.14 -13.10 2.34
CA LEU A 20 16.68 -14.47 2.59
C LEU A 20 16.57 -15.23 1.27
N ASP A 21 16.79 -16.54 1.29
CA ASP A 21 16.75 -17.39 0.09
C ASP A 21 15.37 -17.42 -0.57
N GLU A 22 14.33 -17.26 0.25
CA GLU A 22 12.91 -17.27 -0.12
C GLU A 22 12.45 -16.03 -0.87
N GLN A 23 13.21 -14.95 -0.76
CA GLN A 23 12.87 -13.67 -1.36
C GLN A 23 13.21 -13.67 -2.85
N LEU A 24 12.35 -13.04 -3.63
CA LEU A 24 12.58 -12.76 -5.05
C LEU A 24 12.80 -11.26 -5.22
N THR A 25 13.74 -10.88 -6.08
CA THR A 25 13.79 -9.46 -6.48
C THR A 25 12.55 -9.14 -7.32
N MET A 26 12.04 -7.91 -7.21
CA MET A 26 10.87 -7.50 -7.98
C MET A 26 11.09 -7.64 -9.48
N THR A 27 12.30 -7.33 -9.96
CA THR A 27 12.69 -7.48 -11.38
C THR A 27 12.76 -8.95 -11.79
N GLU A 28 13.36 -9.83 -10.99
CA GLU A 28 13.39 -11.28 -11.28
C GLU A 28 11.98 -11.87 -11.39
N ALA A 29 11.08 -11.48 -10.49
CA ALA A 29 9.68 -11.90 -10.55
C ALA A 29 8.98 -11.37 -11.81
N ALA A 30 9.16 -10.10 -12.17
CA ALA A 30 8.56 -9.50 -13.36
C ALA A 30 9.11 -10.12 -14.66
N ASP A 31 10.43 -10.27 -14.79
CA ASP A 31 11.08 -10.88 -15.94
C ASP A 31 10.62 -12.32 -16.16
N SER A 32 10.32 -13.06 -15.08
CA SER A 32 9.80 -14.43 -15.17
C SER A 32 8.41 -14.54 -15.83
N LEU A 33 7.64 -13.45 -15.85
CA LEU A 33 6.31 -13.39 -16.46
C LEU A 33 6.33 -13.02 -17.94
N ILE A 34 7.37 -12.32 -18.39
CA ILE A 34 7.51 -11.85 -19.78
C ILE A 34 8.05 -12.95 -20.69
N HIS A 35 8.85 -13.86 -20.15
CA HIS A 35 9.57 -14.86 -20.94
C HIS A 35 8.80 -16.19 -21.03
N ASP A 36 8.05 -16.38 -22.13
CA ASP A 36 7.24 -17.58 -22.44
C ASP A 36 7.98 -18.93 -22.32
N LYS A 37 9.31 -18.93 -22.34
CA LYS A 37 10.13 -20.15 -22.33
C LYS A 37 10.48 -20.66 -20.92
N ARG A 38 10.09 -19.95 -19.86
CA ARG A 38 10.39 -20.34 -18.47
C ARG A 38 9.09 -20.46 -17.68
N GLU A 39 9.06 -21.40 -16.74
CA GLU A 39 8.00 -21.43 -15.74
C GLU A 39 8.04 -20.12 -14.94
N PRO A 40 6.90 -19.43 -14.78
CA PRO A 40 6.85 -18.18 -14.05
C PRO A 40 7.21 -18.42 -12.59
N LEU A 41 8.00 -17.53 -11.99
CA LEU A 41 8.38 -17.63 -10.57
C LEU A 41 7.25 -17.17 -9.64
N VAL A 42 6.35 -16.36 -10.16
CA VAL A 42 5.19 -15.84 -9.45
C VAL A 42 3.92 -16.02 -10.27
N GLU A 43 2.79 -16.10 -9.59
CA GLU A 43 1.46 -16.15 -10.23
C GLU A 43 0.47 -15.37 -9.36
N ALA A 44 -0.40 -14.55 -9.96
CA ALA A 44 -1.47 -13.91 -9.21
C ALA A 44 -2.60 -14.91 -8.91
N ARG A 45 -3.06 -14.97 -7.66
CA ARG A 45 -4.14 -15.88 -7.24
C ARG A 45 -5.12 -15.20 -6.31
N PRO A 46 -6.41 -15.58 -6.32
CA PRO A 46 -7.39 -15.02 -5.40
C PRO A 46 -7.03 -15.43 -3.97
N LYS A 47 -7.01 -14.46 -3.05
CA LYS A 47 -6.76 -14.72 -1.63
C LYS A 47 -7.92 -15.54 -1.05
N PRO A 48 -7.67 -16.65 -0.34
CA PRO A 48 -8.73 -17.45 0.26
C PRO A 48 -9.65 -16.60 1.15
N GLY A 49 -10.97 -16.80 1.00
CA GLY A 49 -11.99 -16.07 1.77
C GLY A 49 -12.29 -14.65 1.29
N SER A 50 -11.65 -14.15 0.23
CA SER A 50 -11.86 -12.78 -0.28
C SER A 50 -13.00 -12.63 -1.30
N ASN A 51 -13.76 -13.69 -1.61
CA ASN A 51 -14.76 -13.71 -2.69
C ASN A 51 -14.21 -13.20 -4.04
N GLY A 52 -12.91 -13.38 -4.30
CA GLY A 52 -12.25 -12.92 -5.52
C GLY A 52 -12.00 -11.40 -5.59
N THR A 53 -12.26 -10.65 -4.53
CA THR A 53 -12.00 -9.19 -4.47
C THR A 53 -10.55 -8.85 -4.16
N ASN A 54 -9.79 -9.79 -3.60
CA ASN A 54 -8.38 -9.61 -3.31
C ASN A 54 -7.60 -10.73 -4.00
N TRP A 55 -6.60 -10.35 -4.78
CA TRP A 55 -5.63 -11.27 -5.37
C TRP A 55 -4.25 -10.93 -4.81
N SER A 56 -3.37 -11.92 -4.67
CA SER A 56 -1.98 -11.71 -4.26
C SER A 56 -1.06 -12.42 -5.25
N LEU A 57 0.17 -11.94 -5.41
CA LEU A 57 1.22 -12.74 -6.06
C LEU A 57 1.67 -13.88 -5.13
N TYR A 58 1.74 -15.09 -5.66
CA TYR A 58 2.24 -16.29 -4.98
C TYR A 58 3.53 -16.76 -5.63
N ASN A 59 4.48 -17.23 -4.83
CA ASN A 59 5.68 -17.91 -5.31
C ASN A 59 5.26 -19.31 -5.81
N THR A 60 5.52 -19.62 -7.08
CA THR A 60 5.06 -20.86 -7.72
C THR A 60 5.77 -22.10 -7.19
N VAL A 61 7.05 -21.97 -6.81
CA VAL A 61 7.86 -23.07 -6.28
C VAL A 61 7.42 -23.44 -4.87
N ARG A 62 7.16 -22.44 -4.03
CA ARG A 62 6.83 -22.63 -2.61
C ARG A 62 5.34 -22.71 -2.31
N ASN A 63 4.52 -22.25 -3.24
CA ASN A 63 3.06 -22.20 -3.10
C ASN A 63 2.58 -21.36 -1.91
N ASP A 64 3.29 -20.27 -1.60
CA ASP A 64 2.96 -19.27 -0.57
C ASP A 64 2.92 -17.85 -1.17
N GLU A 65 2.44 -16.85 -0.43
CA GLU A 65 2.46 -15.45 -0.90
C GLU A 65 3.92 -15.02 -1.16
N ALA A 66 4.20 -14.51 -2.36
CA ALA A 66 5.55 -14.10 -2.74
C ALA A 66 6.02 -12.91 -1.91
N ILE A 67 7.22 -13.05 -1.32
CA ILE A 67 7.93 -11.94 -0.70
C ILE A 67 8.88 -11.37 -1.74
N LEU A 68 8.53 -10.20 -2.25
CA LEU A 68 9.34 -9.46 -3.21
C LEU A 68 10.21 -8.44 -2.49
N VAL A 69 11.35 -8.13 -3.09
CA VAL A 69 12.29 -7.13 -2.55
C VAL A 69 12.67 -6.12 -3.61
N HIS A 70 12.92 -4.89 -3.17
CA HIS A 70 13.39 -3.80 -4.01
C HIS A 70 14.19 -2.79 -3.15
N ALA A 71 14.81 -1.81 -3.80
CA ALA A 71 15.48 -0.71 -3.11
C ALA A 71 15.08 0.60 -3.75
N GLY A 72 14.97 1.65 -2.95
CA GLY A 72 14.60 2.99 -3.42
C GLY A 72 15.12 4.08 -2.52
N ILE A 73 15.03 5.32 -3.00
CA ILE A 73 15.46 6.49 -2.22
C ILE A 73 14.33 6.90 -1.30
N TRP A 74 14.56 6.87 0.00
CA TRP A 74 13.61 7.35 0.98
C TRP A 74 13.41 8.84 0.84
N ASN A 75 12.15 9.28 0.68
CA ASN A 75 11.83 10.70 0.64
C ASN A 75 11.26 11.17 1.98
N SER A 76 10.18 10.54 2.43
CA SER A 76 9.51 10.89 3.68
C SER A 76 8.51 9.81 4.11
N SER A 77 8.04 9.88 5.35
CA SER A 77 6.88 9.12 5.81
C SER A 77 6.03 9.94 6.79
N THR A 78 4.81 9.47 7.03
CA THR A 78 4.11 9.81 8.28
C THR A 78 4.84 9.16 9.48
N PRO A 79 4.56 9.58 10.73
CA PRO A 79 5.10 8.91 11.92
C PRO A 79 4.90 7.38 11.84
N LEU A 80 5.96 6.61 12.10
CA LEU A 80 5.96 5.15 11.88
C LEU A 80 5.04 4.38 12.85
N ASP A 81 4.75 4.96 14.01
CA ASP A 81 3.94 4.32 15.05
C ASP A 81 2.46 4.69 15.00
N THR A 82 2.13 5.89 14.53
CA THR A 82 0.76 6.42 14.55
C THR A 82 0.21 6.78 13.18
N GLY A 83 1.05 6.78 12.14
CA GLY A 83 0.68 7.14 10.78
C GLY A 83 -0.03 8.49 10.70
N ASN A 84 -1.14 8.53 9.96
CA ASN A 84 -2.03 9.69 9.88
C ASN A 84 -3.15 9.70 10.94
N PHE A 85 -3.19 8.73 11.86
CA PHE A 85 -4.17 8.70 12.94
C PHE A 85 -3.72 9.62 14.08
N VAL A 86 -4.60 10.56 14.44
CA VAL A 86 -4.35 11.52 15.52
C VAL A 86 -5.65 11.63 16.32
N PRO A 87 -5.71 11.18 17.58
CA PRO A 87 -6.90 11.29 18.42
C PRO A 87 -7.42 12.73 18.54
N GLU A 88 -8.69 12.91 18.87
CA GLU A 88 -9.25 14.25 19.10
C GLU A 88 -8.52 14.99 20.25
N GLY A 89 -8.27 16.29 20.09
CA GLY A 89 -7.48 17.09 21.04
C GLY A 89 -5.95 17.01 20.86
N GLU A 90 -5.43 15.95 20.23
CA GLU A 90 -3.99 15.78 20.05
C GLU A 90 -3.41 16.62 18.90
N LYS A 91 -2.16 17.06 19.07
CA LYS A 91 -1.43 17.87 18.09
C LYS A 91 -1.01 17.02 16.90
N THR A 92 -1.39 17.45 15.70
CA THR A 92 -0.97 16.81 14.46
C THR A 92 0.51 17.02 14.21
N ALA A 93 1.24 15.94 13.87
CA ALA A 93 2.64 16.03 13.45
C ALA A 93 2.78 16.88 12.18
N ALA A 94 3.82 17.71 12.10
CA ALA A 94 4.01 18.65 11.00
C ALA A 94 4.15 17.97 9.62
N SER A 95 4.57 16.70 9.59
CA SER A 95 4.70 15.91 8.37
C SER A 95 3.36 15.45 7.77
N ILE A 96 2.25 15.56 8.51
CA ILE A 96 0.93 15.08 8.06
C ILE A 96 0.10 16.28 7.55
N PRO A 97 -0.24 16.34 6.26
CA PRO A 97 -1.15 17.36 5.75
C PRO A 97 -2.51 17.30 6.45
N ARG A 98 -3.10 18.45 6.80
CA ARG A 98 -4.38 18.51 7.54
C ARG A 98 -5.49 17.67 6.90
N LYS A 99 -5.54 17.61 5.56
CA LYS A 99 -6.51 16.80 4.79
C LYS A 99 -6.34 15.28 4.92
N ARG A 100 -5.18 14.81 5.37
CA ARG A 100 -4.86 13.38 5.53
C ARG A 100 -5.09 12.89 6.95
N VAL A 101 -5.22 13.78 7.93
CA VAL A 101 -5.43 13.44 9.35
C VAL A 101 -6.72 12.64 9.50
N GLN A 102 -6.63 11.49 10.17
CA GLN A 102 -7.79 10.71 10.60
C GLN A 102 -7.97 10.86 12.11
N ARG A 103 -9.17 11.30 12.51
CA ARG A 103 -9.54 11.44 13.93
C ARG A 103 -10.35 10.25 14.44
N ALA A 104 -10.83 9.41 13.53
CA ALA A 104 -11.59 8.20 13.83
C ALA A 104 -10.84 6.97 13.32
N ILE A 105 -10.92 5.87 14.08
CA ILE A 105 -10.40 4.57 13.69
C ILE A 105 -11.05 4.08 12.38
N GLY A 106 -10.28 3.44 11.52
CA GLY A 106 -10.79 2.79 10.31
C GLY A 106 -9.73 2.58 9.23
N PHE A 107 -10.16 2.05 8.07
CA PHE A 107 -9.28 1.67 6.95
C PHE A 107 -8.46 2.82 6.32
N LYS A 108 -8.85 4.07 6.58
CA LYS A 108 -8.13 5.28 6.11
C LYS A 108 -6.94 5.65 7.01
N CYS A 109 -6.82 4.98 8.17
CA CYS A 109 -5.70 5.16 9.07
C CYS A 109 -4.53 4.33 8.56
N ASP A 110 -3.50 5.00 8.06
CA ASP A 110 -2.33 4.39 7.46
C ASP A 110 -1.03 5.09 7.86
N VAL A 111 0.06 4.34 7.83
CA VAL A 111 1.41 4.89 7.70
C VAL A 111 1.70 4.95 6.21
N SER A 112 1.97 6.14 5.70
CA SER A 112 2.38 6.33 4.30
C SER A 112 3.90 6.47 4.21
N TYR A 113 4.51 5.71 3.30
CA TYR A 113 5.94 5.74 2.98
C TYR A 113 6.10 6.28 1.56
N ARG A 114 6.97 7.27 1.37
CA ARG A 114 7.21 7.89 0.06
C ARG A 114 8.63 7.58 -0.39
N ILE A 115 8.72 6.91 -1.53
CA ILE A 115 9.98 6.58 -2.21
C ILE A 115 10.10 7.51 -3.41
N ASP A 116 11.25 8.16 -3.54
CA ASP A 116 11.64 8.92 -4.71
C ASP A 116 12.10 7.93 -5.80
N THR A 117 11.40 7.97 -6.93
CA THR A 117 11.62 7.07 -8.07
C THR A 117 12.17 7.81 -9.29
N SER A 118 12.60 9.07 -9.12
CA SER A 118 13.14 9.88 -10.21
C SER A 118 14.46 9.33 -10.80
N LEU A 119 15.25 8.61 -10.00
CA LEU A 119 16.49 7.96 -10.45
C LEU A 119 16.31 6.48 -10.84
N ASP A 120 15.24 5.85 -10.35
CA ASP A 120 14.91 4.45 -10.65
C ASP A 120 13.40 4.28 -10.75
N GLU A 121 12.91 4.21 -11.99
CA GLU A 121 11.50 4.01 -12.29
C GLU A 121 11.09 2.54 -12.33
N SER A 122 12.02 1.60 -12.08
CA SER A 122 11.76 0.16 -12.29
C SER A 122 10.62 -0.41 -11.46
N ILE A 123 10.29 0.18 -10.30
CA ILE A 123 9.09 -0.21 -9.53
C ILE A 123 7.80 -0.08 -10.36
N TRP A 124 7.71 0.94 -11.22
CA TRP A 124 6.56 1.19 -12.07
C TRP A 124 6.51 0.21 -13.24
N ASP A 125 7.66 -0.06 -13.88
CA ASP A 125 7.75 -1.03 -14.97
C ASP A 125 7.40 -2.44 -14.48
N ASN A 126 7.96 -2.85 -13.35
CA ASN A 126 7.69 -4.14 -12.74
C ASN A 126 6.21 -4.28 -12.32
N LEU A 127 5.61 -3.23 -11.72
CA LEU A 127 4.18 -3.23 -11.39
C LEU A 127 3.31 -3.37 -12.63
N LYS A 128 3.64 -2.65 -13.72
CA LYS A 128 2.91 -2.77 -14.99
C LYS A 128 2.95 -4.20 -15.52
N THR A 129 4.10 -4.87 -15.45
CA THR A 129 4.22 -6.29 -15.81
C THR A 129 3.31 -7.18 -14.96
N PHE A 130 3.27 -6.97 -13.64
CA PHE A 130 2.38 -7.73 -12.75
C PHE A 130 0.90 -7.47 -13.05
N GLU A 131 0.53 -6.22 -13.35
CA GLU A 131 -0.81 -5.81 -13.75
C GLU A 131 -1.23 -6.51 -15.05
N CYS A 132 -0.40 -6.42 -16.10
CA CYS A 132 -0.67 -7.09 -17.37
C CYS A 132 -0.84 -8.60 -17.19
N HIS A 133 0.02 -9.25 -16.38
CA HIS A 133 -0.14 -10.66 -16.07
C HIS A 133 -1.48 -10.95 -15.37
N ALA A 134 -1.83 -10.19 -14.33
CA ALA A 134 -3.09 -10.40 -13.60
C ALA A 134 -4.32 -10.27 -14.52
N GLU A 135 -4.30 -9.33 -15.46
CA GLU A 135 -5.37 -9.15 -16.45
C GLU A 135 -5.53 -10.33 -17.43
N THR A 136 -4.48 -11.11 -17.68
CA THR A 136 -4.57 -12.33 -18.50
C THR A 136 -5.24 -13.50 -17.78
N LEU A 137 -5.36 -13.45 -16.45
CA LEU A 137 -5.86 -14.58 -15.67
C LEU A 137 -7.37 -14.69 -15.75
N GLU A 138 -7.83 -15.94 -15.95
CA GLU A 138 -9.25 -16.24 -15.92
C GLU A 138 -9.82 -15.86 -14.54
N ASN A 139 -10.97 -15.21 -14.54
CA ASN A 139 -11.68 -14.73 -13.36
C ASN A 139 -11.02 -13.56 -12.62
N PHE A 140 -9.89 -13.03 -13.08
CA PHE A 140 -9.43 -11.73 -12.59
C PHE A 140 -10.40 -10.64 -13.05
N ASN A 141 -10.78 -9.75 -12.14
CA ASN A 141 -11.65 -8.59 -12.42
C ASN A 141 -12.88 -8.95 -13.30
N VAL A 142 -13.63 -9.99 -12.93
CA VAL A 142 -14.82 -10.47 -13.70
C VAL A 142 -15.80 -9.33 -14.03
N THR A 143 -15.91 -8.35 -13.14
CA THR A 143 -16.78 -7.19 -13.29
C THR A 143 -16.26 -6.13 -14.27
N LYS A 144 -15.09 -6.34 -14.88
CA LYS A 144 -14.42 -5.44 -15.84
C LYS A 144 -14.36 -4.00 -15.34
N ARG A 145 -13.92 -3.83 -14.09
CA ARG A 145 -13.68 -2.49 -13.52
C ARG A 145 -12.48 -1.86 -14.19
N ASP A 146 -12.49 -0.55 -14.29
CA ASP A 146 -11.33 0.19 -14.78
C ASP A 146 -10.21 0.16 -13.74
N ARG A 147 -8.98 0.28 -14.22
CA ARG A 147 -7.79 0.42 -13.36
C ARG A 147 -7.79 1.82 -12.73
N SER A 148 -7.52 1.90 -11.43
CA SER A 148 -7.51 3.16 -10.67
C SER A 148 -6.40 4.10 -11.16
N ASN A 149 -6.72 5.37 -11.42
CA ASN A 149 -5.74 6.39 -11.80
C ASN A 149 -4.75 6.75 -10.67
N TYR A 150 -4.99 6.27 -9.44
CA TYR A 150 -4.09 6.51 -8.32
C TYR A 150 -2.85 5.63 -8.43
N GLN A 151 -1.67 6.25 -8.53
CA GLN A 151 -0.38 5.57 -8.74
C GLN A 151 -0.43 4.65 -9.96
N ASP A 152 -0.91 5.21 -11.07
CA ASP A 152 -1.09 4.51 -12.33
C ASP A 152 0.17 4.53 -13.23
N GLY A 153 1.21 5.25 -12.79
CA GLY A 153 2.43 5.51 -13.56
C GLY A 153 2.38 6.76 -14.42
N SER A 154 1.27 7.52 -14.44
CA SER A 154 1.21 8.83 -15.11
C SER A 154 2.11 9.88 -14.46
N ARG A 155 2.46 9.68 -13.18
CA ARG A 155 3.42 10.47 -12.41
C ARG A 155 4.42 9.53 -11.75
N ARG A 156 5.63 9.48 -12.29
CA ARG A 156 6.65 8.47 -11.94
C ARG A 156 7.74 8.99 -11.00
N GLU A 157 7.65 10.23 -10.53
CA GLU A 157 8.69 10.82 -9.67
C GLU A 157 8.63 10.30 -8.22
N MET A 158 7.49 9.74 -7.81
CA MET A 158 7.30 9.29 -6.44
C MET A 158 6.32 8.14 -6.35
N TYR A 159 6.73 7.07 -5.67
CA TYR A 159 5.84 5.99 -5.28
C TYR A 159 5.47 6.11 -3.80
N ILE A 160 4.19 5.92 -3.49
CA ILE A 160 3.66 5.90 -2.12
C ILE A 160 3.24 4.48 -1.78
N MET A 161 3.85 3.90 -0.75
CA MET A 161 3.37 2.67 -0.11
C MET A 161 2.55 3.03 1.13
N ALA A 162 1.61 2.18 1.52
CA ALA A 162 0.82 2.38 2.72
C ALA A 162 0.75 1.10 3.56
N TYR A 163 0.87 1.26 4.87
CA TYR A 163 0.56 0.22 5.84
C TYR A 163 -0.69 0.61 6.62
N LYS A 164 -1.70 -0.27 6.69
CA LYS A 164 -2.92 -0.01 7.44
C LYS A 164 -2.68 -0.19 8.94
N LEU A 165 -3.05 0.81 9.74
CA LEU A 165 -2.89 0.76 11.19
C LEU A 165 -3.92 -0.17 11.86
N PHE A 166 -5.09 -0.31 11.24
CA PHE A 166 -6.18 -1.11 11.76
C PHE A 166 -6.70 -2.08 10.70
N THR A 167 -7.09 -3.27 11.14
CA THR A 167 -7.77 -4.29 10.34
C THR A 167 -9.15 -4.54 10.91
N ARG A 168 -10.07 -5.02 10.06
CA ARG A 168 -11.37 -5.45 10.55
C ARG A 168 -11.23 -6.73 11.38
N THR A 169 -11.91 -6.77 12.51
CA THR A 169 -11.99 -7.97 13.34
C THR A 169 -12.83 -9.03 12.63
N PHE A 170 -12.17 -10.03 12.06
CA PHE A 170 -12.80 -11.30 11.73
C PHE A 170 -12.42 -12.26 12.84
N ILE A 171 -13.40 -12.68 13.66
CA ILE A 171 -13.31 -13.66 14.76
C ILE A 171 -11.87 -13.87 15.30
N ASN A 172 -11.52 -13.17 16.39
CA ASN A 172 -10.22 -13.23 17.08
C ASN A 172 -9.03 -12.80 16.19
N PRO A 173 -8.88 -11.49 15.93
CA PRO A 173 -7.70 -10.99 15.23
C PRO A 173 -6.42 -11.36 16.01
N PRO A 174 -5.32 -11.72 15.33
CA PRO A 174 -4.06 -11.99 15.99
C PRO A 174 -3.61 -10.79 16.82
N GLU A 175 -3.06 -11.05 18.00
CA GLU A 175 -2.46 -9.99 18.82
C GLU A 175 -1.18 -9.49 18.15
N PRO A 176 -0.91 -8.17 18.17
CA PRO A 176 0.32 -7.63 17.61
C PRO A 176 1.55 -8.11 18.39
N GLU A 177 2.60 -8.55 17.69
CA GLU A 177 3.89 -8.94 18.27
C GLU A 177 4.73 -7.73 18.75
N PHE A 178 4.20 -6.52 18.62
CA PHE A 178 4.86 -5.28 19.01
C PHE A 178 4.00 -4.52 20.03
N ALA A 179 4.64 -3.70 20.86
CA ALA A 179 3.94 -2.79 21.77
C ALA A 179 3.31 -1.63 20.96
N PRO A 180 1.97 -1.56 20.81
CA PRO A 180 1.36 -0.52 20.00
C PRO A 180 1.40 0.82 20.71
N HIS A 181 1.47 1.91 19.93
CA HIS A 181 1.39 3.25 20.48
C HIS A 181 0.08 3.44 21.26
N GLU A 182 0.13 4.17 22.38
CA GLU A 182 -1.02 4.32 23.28
C GLU A 182 -2.27 4.87 22.59
N TRP A 183 -2.10 5.71 21.57
CA TRP A 183 -3.20 6.24 20.75
C TRP A 183 -3.98 5.14 20.06
N LEU A 184 -3.31 4.14 19.50
CA LEU A 184 -3.96 3.03 18.80
C LEU A 184 -4.72 2.15 19.80
N SER A 185 -4.08 1.83 20.93
CA SER A 185 -4.67 1.02 22.00
C SER A 185 -5.91 1.69 22.61
N LYS A 186 -5.83 2.98 22.92
CA LYS A 186 -6.95 3.78 23.42
C LYS A 186 -8.09 3.84 22.40
N ALA A 187 -7.78 4.03 21.11
CA ALA A 187 -8.79 4.07 20.05
C ALA A 187 -9.53 2.74 19.90
N VAL A 188 -8.82 1.61 19.95
CA VAL A 188 -9.43 0.27 19.87
C VAL A 188 -10.29 -0.01 21.11
N ALA A 189 -9.82 0.34 22.31
CA ALA A 189 -10.54 0.16 23.56
C ALA A 189 -11.80 1.03 23.67
N ALA A 190 -11.82 2.21 23.04
CA ALA A 190 -12.94 3.14 23.07
C ALA A 190 -14.09 2.77 22.11
N GLN A 191 -13.94 1.75 21.28
CA GLN A 191 -14.98 1.34 20.34
C GLN A 191 -16.20 0.77 21.08
N LYS A 192 -17.39 1.24 20.73
CA LYS A 192 -18.66 0.65 21.22
C LYS A 192 -18.84 -0.80 20.73
N TRP A 193 -18.40 -1.06 19.50
CA TRP A 193 -18.43 -2.37 18.85
C TRP A 193 -17.00 -2.70 18.42
N GLN A 194 -16.50 -3.87 18.79
CA GLN A 194 -15.16 -4.35 18.44
C GLN A 194 -15.08 -4.69 16.95
N GLU A 195 -15.18 -3.68 16.07
CA GLU A 195 -15.15 -3.81 14.60
C GLU A 195 -13.72 -3.74 14.05
N TRP A 196 -12.83 -3.05 14.76
CA TRP A 196 -11.45 -2.85 14.37
C TRP A 196 -10.50 -3.39 15.43
N ALA A 197 -9.39 -3.96 14.97
CA ALA A 197 -8.23 -4.27 15.78
C ALA A 197 -7.00 -3.57 15.22
N ILE A 198 -5.97 -3.48 16.04
CA ILE A 198 -4.64 -3.04 15.58
C ILE A 198 -4.14 -4.09 14.59
N ASN A 199 -3.62 -3.63 13.45
CA ASN A 199 -3.04 -4.54 12.48
C ASN A 199 -1.78 -5.20 13.08
N PRO A 200 -1.72 -6.55 13.19
CA PRO A 200 -0.57 -7.24 13.77
C PRO A 200 0.64 -7.24 12.84
N ASP A 201 0.45 -7.07 11.53
CA ASP A 201 1.48 -7.21 10.51
C ASP A 201 2.29 -5.92 10.31
N LYS A 202 2.69 -5.26 11.40
CA LYS A 202 3.45 -4.00 11.33
C LYS A 202 4.80 -4.21 10.64
N PRO A 203 5.18 -3.33 9.68
CA PRO A 203 6.49 -3.40 9.09
C PRO A 203 7.59 -3.22 10.14
N LYS A 204 8.68 -3.98 10.01
CA LYS A 204 9.87 -3.79 10.85
C LYS A 204 10.84 -2.83 10.16
N PHE A 205 11.59 -2.08 10.96
CA PHE A 205 12.47 -1.02 10.48
C PHE A 205 13.86 -1.23 11.03
N TYR A 206 14.85 -1.33 10.14
CA TYR A 206 16.22 -1.62 10.49
C TYR A 206 17.21 -0.64 9.84
N ASP A 207 18.42 -0.65 10.39
CA ASP A 207 19.64 -0.09 9.84
C ASP A 207 20.66 -1.23 9.66
N LEU A 208 21.31 -1.28 8.49
CA LEU A 208 22.34 -2.28 8.21
C LEU A 208 23.71 -1.72 8.60
N VAL A 209 24.20 -2.09 9.80
CA VAL A 209 25.48 -1.61 10.34
C VAL A 209 26.48 -2.75 10.33
N ASN A 210 27.54 -2.62 9.54
CA ASN A 210 28.60 -3.64 9.43
C ASN A 210 28.07 -5.04 9.09
N GLY A 211 27.05 -5.11 8.23
CA GLY A 211 26.42 -6.38 7.83
C GLY A 211 25.45 -6.97 8.87
N VAL A 212 25.18 -6.27 9.99
CA VAL A 212 24.26 -6.71 11.03
C VAL A 212 23.04 -5.79 11.08
N LEU A 213 21.85 -6.38 11.22
CA LEU A 213 20.62 -5.59 11.38
C LEU A 213 20.52 -5.02 12.79
N VAL A 214 20.39 -3.71 12.87
CA VAL A 214 20.10 -2.97 14.09
C VAL A 214 18.70 -2.39 13.98
N ASP A 215 17.90 -2.48 15.06
CA ASP A 215 16.60 -1.81 15.09
C ASP A 215 16.77 -0.30 14.79
N LEU A 216 15.92 0.23 13.90
CA LEU A 216 16.07 1.62 13.46
C LEU A 216 15.96 2.59 14.64
N GLY A 217 15.10 2.33 15.62
CA GLY A 217 14.93 3.20 16.79
C GLY A 217 16.16 3.24 17.71
N LYS A 218 17.02 2.23 17.63
CA LYS A 218 18.31 2.14 18.34
C LYS A 218 19.49 2.64 17.51
N SER A 219 19.26 3.00 16.24
CA SER A 219 20.29 3.41 15.29
C SER A 219 20.59 4.91 15.37
N ASN A 220 21.64 5.37 14.71
CA ASN A 220 22.01 6.79 14.65
C ASN A 220 22.14 7.29 13.20
N PRO A 221 21.16 8.03 12.64
CA PRO A 221 19.98 8.57 13.33
C PRO A 221 18.89 7.50 13.55
N PRO A 222 18.02 7.66 14.56
CA PRO A 222 16.98 6.68 14.93
C PRO A 222 15.74 6.71 14.02
N GLU A 223 15.92 7.20 12.79
CA GLU A 223 14.88 7.35 11.78
C GLU A 223 15.52 7.40 10.40
N TYR A 224 14.73 7.10 9.37
CA TYR A 224 15.15 7.30 7.98
C TYR A 224 15.13 8.79 7.63
N LYS A 225 16.15 9.22 6.90
CA LYS A 225 16.30 10.57 6.39
C LYS A 225 16.02 10.60 4.90
N LYS A 226 15.56 11.77 4.43
CA LYS A 226 15.44 12.01 3.00
C LYS A 226 16.79 11.78 2.32
N GLY A 227 16.80 10.96 1.27
CA GLY A 227 18.00 10.59 0.52
C GLY A 227 18.63 9.27 0.95
N ASP A 228 18.23 8.65 2.06
CA ASP A 228 18.70 7.30 2.42
C ASP A 228 18.30 6.28 1.33
N ILE A 229 19.18 5.34 0.96
CA ILE A 229 18.76 4.18 0.16
C ILE A 229 18.24 3.14 1.12
N VAL A 230 16.97 2.80 0.94
CA VAL A 230 16.26 1.84 1.77
C VAL A 230 15.91 0.63 0.91
N TRP A 231 16.41 -0.51 1.33
CA TRP A 231 15.96 -1.81 0.85
C TRP A 231 14.66 -2.15 1.57
N PHE A 232 13.69 -2.74 0.87
CA PHE A 232 12.42 -3.12 1.48
C PHE A 232 11.86 -4.41 0.89
N ALA A 233 11.28 -5.22 1.77
CA ALA A 233 10.54 -6.42 1.42
C ALA A 233 9.04 -6.14 1.49
N PHE A 234 8.27 -6.73 0.58
CA PHE A 234 6.84 -6.47 0.44
C PHE A 234 6.10 -7.62 -0.26
N LYS A 235 4.78 -7.56 -0.19
CA LYS A 235 3.86 -8.36 -1.02
C LYS A 235 3.17 -7.46 -2.02
N VAL A 236 2.76 -8.02 -3.15
CA VAL A 236 1.89 -7.33 -4.11
C VAL A 236 0.51 -7.95 -4.05
N THR A 237 -0.49 -7.11 -3.86
CA THR A 237 -1.91 -7.49 -3.87
C THR A 237 -2.68 -6.66 -4.87
N PHE A 238 -3.66 -7.24 -5.54
CA PHE A 238 -4.61 -6.53 -6.39
C PHE A 238 -5.96 -6.48 -5.67
N TYR A 239 -6.46 -5.27 -5.44
CA TYR A 239 -7.75 -5.03 -4.83
C TYR A 239 -8.76 -4.66 -5.91
N ILE A 240 -9.83 -5.44 -6.04
CA ILE A 240 -10.96 -5.16 -6.94
C ILE A 240 -12.05 -4.50 -6.10
N GLY A 241 -12.10 -3.17 -6.18
CA GLY A 241 -13.08 -2.35 -5.49
C GLY A 241 -14.43 -2.30 -6.22
N LYS A 242 -15.31 -1.42 -5.71
CA LYS A 242 -16.64 -1.21 -6.32
C LYS A 242 -16.59 -0.46 -7.64
N GLU A 243 -15.66 0.48 -7.77
CA GLU A 243 -15.58 1.41 -8.92
C GLU A 243 -14.40 1.09 -9.81
N SER A 244 -13.23 0.83 -9.21
CA SER A 244 -11.99 0.49 -9.90
C SER A 244 -11.26 -0.66 -9.20
N TRP A 245 -10.26 -1.21 -9.86
CA TRP A 245 -9.26 -2.08 -9.24
C TRP A 245 -7.90 -1.39 -9.18
N SER A 246 -7.02 -1.81 -8.27
CA SER A 246 -5.66 -1.27 -8.15
C SER A 246 -4.69 -2.29 -7.58
N PRO A 247 -3.42 -2.31 -8.00
CA PRO A 247 -2.37 -2.98 -7.24
C PRO A 247 -2.04 -2.17 -5.98
N GLU A 248 -1.60 -2.88 -4.95
CA GLU A 248 -1.13 -2.33 -3.69
C GLU A 248 0.13 -3.09 -3.27
N ILE A 249 1.21 -2.35 -3.01
CA ILE A 249 2.41 -2.88 -2.38
C ILE A 249 2.20 -2.84 -0.87
N VAL A 250 2.19 -4.01 -0.24
CA VAL A 250 2.03 -4.20 1.20
C VAL A 250 3.42 -4.40 1.82
N PRO A 251 4.00 -3.38 2.48
CA PRO A 251 5.35 -3.48 3.02
C PRO A 251 5.43 -4.45 4.20
N ILE A 252 6.57 -5.13 4.34
CA ILE A 252 6.88 -6.06 5.43
C ILE A 252 8.07 -5.56 6.25
N GLU A 253 9.13 -5.12 5.58
CA GLU A 253 10.40 -4.76 6.20
C GLU A 253 11.04 -3.61 5.43
N PHE A 254 11.72 -2.73 6.16
CA PHE A 254 12.59 -1.69 5.62
C PHE A 254 13.96 -1.80 6.28
N VAL A 255 15.01 -1.63 5.49
CA VAL A 255 16.40 -1.65 5.95
C VAL A 255 17.14 -0.50 5.28
N ARG A 256 17.68 0.43 6.08
CA ARG A 256 18.62 1.43 5.54
C ARG A 256 19.92 0.71 5.21
N VAL A 257 20.29 0.75 3.92
CA VAL A 257 21.50 0.10 3.41
C VAL A 257 22.57 1.11 3.01
N VAL A 258 22.18 2.36 2.72
CA VAL A 258 23.09 3.48 2.53
C VAL A 258 22.48 4.73 3.16
N SER A 259 23.25 5.45 3.99
CA SER A 259 22.80 6.75 4.49
C SER A 259 22.91 7.82 3.40
N GLY A 260 21.89 8.67 3.31
CA GLY A 260 21.84 9.81 2.39
C GLY A 260 22.88 10.89 2.71
N LYS A 261 23.47 10.88 3.91
CA LYS A 261 24.63 11.72 4.25
C LYS A 261 25.83 11.29 3.40
N GLY A 262 25.97 11.96 2.26
CA GLY A 262 27.07 11.77 1.30
C GLY A 262 26.61 11.37 -0.11
N LEU A 263 25.37 10.91 -0.31
CA LEU A 263 24.87 10.71 -1.69
C LEU A 263 24.73 12.05 -2.45
N TYR A 264 24.55 13.15 -1.72
CA TYR A 264 24.49 14.53 -2.25
C TYR A 264 25.60 15.44 -1.70
N SER A 265 26.65 14.88 -1.09
CA SER A 265 27.81 15.64 -0.60
C SER A 265 29.09 14.90 -0.98
N ASP A 266 30.15 15.62 -1.34
CA ASP A 266 31.36 15.08 -2.00
C ASP A 266 32.16 13.99 -1.23
N THR A 267 31.67 13.44 -0.13
CA THR A 267 32.35 12.43 0.70
C THR A 267 31.39 11.34 1.18
N VAL A 268 31.35 10.20 0.48
CA VAL A 268 30.89 8.91 1.04
C VAL A 268 32.10 8.00 1.14
N GLU A 269 32.38 7.49 2.33
CA GLU A 269 33.21 6.31 2.52
C GLU A 269 32.25 5.11 2.64
N ILE A 270 32.17 4.32 1.57
CA ILE A 270 31.40 3.08 1.57
C ILE A 270 32.33 2.02 2.11
N GLU A 271 32.11 1.57 3.35
CA GLU A 271 32.75 0.37 3.84
C GLU A 271 32.24 -0.81 3.01
N ALA A 272 33.15 -1.46 2.28
CA ALA A 272 32.80 -2.60 1.45
C ALA A 272 32.17 -3.70 2.33
N PRO A 273 31.13 -4.42 1.84
CA PRO A 273 30.57 -5.52 2.58
C PRO A 273 31.68 -6.53 2.91
N VAL A 274 31.99 -6.64 4.20
CA VAL A 274 32.98 -7.59 4.68
C VAL A 274 32.36 -8.97 4.47
N ASN A 275 32.88 -9.72 3.49
CA ASN A 275 32.57 -11.13 3.31
C ASN A 275 33.08 -11.89 4.54
N GLY A 276 32.25 -11.98 5.58
CA GLY A 276 32.53 -12.69 6.81
C GLY A 276 32.57 -14.19 6.58
N THR A 277 33.66 -14.82 7.03
CA THR A 277 33.86 -16.26 7.08
C THR A 277 32.78 -16.90 7.95
N THR A 278 31.96 -17.78 7.36
CA THR A 278 30.79 -18.40 7.97
C THR A 278 31.19 -19.40 9.06
N GLU A 279 30.89 -19.13 10.33
CA GLU A 279 30.85 -20.17 11.36
C GLU A 279 29.56 -20.99 11.18
N ALA A 280 29.68 -22.32 11.25
CA ALA A 280 28.61 -23.25 10.93
C ALA A 280 27.52 -23.25 12.01
N GLU A 281 26.36 -22.69 11.67
CA GLU A 281 25.20 -22.56 12.56
C GLU A 281 24.23 -23.75 12.45
N VAL A 282 23.56 -24.03 13.57
CA VAL A 282 22.63 -25.14 13.80
C VAL A 282 21.41 -25.04 12.88
N LEU A 283 20.99 -26.17 12.29
CA LEU A 283 19.83 -26.31 11.39
C LEU A 283 18.49 -26.01 12.09
N THR A 284 18.22 -24.76 12.42
CA THR A 284 16.85 -24.25 12.63
C THR A 284 16.26 -23.87 11.28
N ALA A 285 14.94 -24.06 11.11
CA ALA A 285 14.26 -23.67 9.87
C ALA A 285 14.55 -22.18 9.58
N PRO A 286 14.86 -21.81 8.32
CA PRO A 286 15.24 -20.46 7.97
C PRO A 286 14.13 -19.48 8.42
N PRO A 287 14.51 -18.33 9.00
CA PRO A 287 13.55 -17.38 9.52
C PRO A 287 12.72 -16.82 8.36
N LYS A 288 11.39 -16.74 8.54
CA LYS A 288 10.48 -16.17 7.52
C LYS A 288 10.58 -14.64 7.42
N ARG A 289 11.25 -14.02 8.38
CA ARG A 289 11.31 -12.58 8.60
C ARG A 289 12.68 -12.21 9.14
N LEU A 290 13.08 -10.96 8.89
CA LEU A 290 14.31 -10.44 9.47
C LEU A 290 14.17 -10.22 10.99
N GLU A 291 15.28 -10.37 11.69
CA GLU A 291 15.38 -10.23 13.15
C GLU A 291 16.51 -9.26 13.54
N GLU A 292 16.34 -8.58 14.68
CA GLU A 292 17.38 -7.70 15.23
C GLU A 292 18.61 -8.53 15.60
N GLY A 293 19.81 -8.05 15.27
CA GLY A 293 21.08 -8.76 15.51
C GLY A 293 21.42 -9.81 14.47
N GLN A 294 20.54 -10.06 13.50
CA GLN A 294 20.81 -11.00 12.41
C GLN A 294 21.94 -10.47 11.52
N SER A 295 22.93 -11.34 11.27
CA SER A 295 23.97 -11.08 10.26
C SER A 295 23.41 -11.36 8.87
N ILE A 296 23.60 -10.42 7.95
CA ILE A 296 23.00 -10.46 6.61
C ILE A 296 24.02 -10.96 5.60
N THR A 297 23.65 -12.05 4.94
CA THR A 297 24.33 -12.52 3.74
C THR A 297 23.60 -11.94 2.53
N CYS A 298 24.30 -11.14 1.73
CA CYS A 298 23.73 -10.56 0.52
C CYS A 298 23.69 -11.60 -0.61
N ILE A 299 22.49 -12.00 -1.04
CA ILE A 299 22.29 -12.93 -2.15
C ILE A 299 22.05 -12.11 -3.42
N SER A 300 23.08 -11.97 -4.27
CA SER A 300 22.97 -11.27 -5.55
C SER A 300 22.22 -12.12 -6.58
N ARG A 301 21.16 -11.56 -7.18
CA ARG A 301 20.34 -12.20 -8.22
C ARG A 301 20.69 -11.77 -9.65
N GLU A 302 21.72 -10.94 -9.84
CA GLU A 302 22.06 -10.31 -11.13
C GLU A 302 22.48 -11.32 -12.23
N GLN A 303 22.80 -12.57 -11.88
CA GLN A 303 23.42 -13.54 -12.79
C GLN A 303 22.46 -14.60 -13.37
N VAL A 304 21.25 -14.78 -12.86
CA VAL A 304 20.37 -15.89 -13.29
C VAL A 304 19.76 -15.63 -14.68
N ALA A 305 19.67 -14.38 -15.12
CA ALA A 305 19.08 -14.03 -16.40
C ALA A 305 19.98 -14.38 -17.62
N GLY A 306 21.31 -14.21 -17.50
CA GLY A 306 22.19 -14.12 -18.69
C GLY A 306 23.15 -15.29 -18.98
N LYS A 307 23.25 -16.32 -18.13
CA LYS A 307 24.33 -17.33 -18.24
C LYS A 307 23.90 -18.81 -18.20
N ARG A 308 22.69 -19.17 -18.65
CA ARG A 308 22.52 -20.55 -19.17
C ARG A 308 23.11 -20.59 -20.57
N LYS A 309 24.42 -20.82 -20.59
CA LYS A 309 25.20 -21.25 -21.75
C LYS A 309 24.34 -22.27 -22.49
N VAL A 310 23.88 -21.91 -23.68
CA VAL A 310 23.40 -22.87 -24.66
C VAL A 310 24.51 -23.91 -24.74
N GLU A 311 24.30 -25.08 -24.15
CA GLU A 311 25.12 -26.22 -24.48
C GLU A 311 24.87 -26.44 -25.96
N ASP A 312 25.84 -26.04 -26.78
CA ASP A 312 25.99 -26.51 -28.14
C ASP A 312 25.98 -28.04 -28.08
N ARG A 313 24.78 -28.62 -28.20
CA ARG A 313 24.62 -29.97 -28.72
C ARG A 313 25.08 -29.89 -30.16
N SER A 314 26.38 -30.14 -30.33
CA SER A 314 26.97 -30.53 -31.59
C SER A 314 26.35 -31.87 -31.99
N ASP A 315 25.21 -31.80 -32.67
CA ASP A 315 24.61 -32.93 -33.37
C ASP A 315 25.46 -33.23 -34.61
N SER A 316 26.36 -34.20 -34.49
CA SER A 316 26.69 -35.07 -35.61
C SER A 316 25.72 -36.24 -35.57
N GLU A 317 24.72 -36.23 -36.45
CA GLU A 317 24.63 -37.25 -37.51
C GLU A 317 23.39 -37.00 -38.39
N THR A 318 23.71 -36.89 -39.67
CA THR A 318 22.81 -36.87 -40.83
C THR A 318 21.97 -38.14 -40.85
N LEU A 319 20.66 -38.04 -41.12
CA LEU A 319 19.97 -38.84 -42.14
C LEU A 319 18.54 -38.34 -42.39
N ALA A 320 18.22 -38.26 -43.68
CA ALA A 320 17.00 -37.72 -44.25
C ALA A 320 15.75 -38.59 -43.97
N SER A 321 14.57 -37.97 -43.92
CA SER A 321 13.51 -38.13 -44.93
C SER A 321 12.15 -37.52 -44.52
N SER A 322 11.58 -36.78 -45.49
CA SER A 322 10.17 -36.73 -45.92
C SER A 322 9.03 -36.25 -44.99
N SER A 323 8.46 -35.09 -45.39
CA SER A 323 7.03 -34.80 -45.62
C SER A 323 6.02 -34.92 -44.45
N THR A 324 5.32 -33.82 -44.12
CA THR A 324 3.97 -33.45 -44.62
C THR A 324 3.35 -32.34 -43.75
N SER A 325 2.46 -31.57 -44.37
CA SER A 325 1.72 -30.35 -43.99
C SER A 325 1.00 -30.23 -42.62
N GLY A 326 0.75 -28.96 -42.26
CA GLY A 326 -0.33 -28.47 -41.39
C GLY A 326 0.23 -27.82 -40.12
N GLY A 327 0.03 -26.54 -39.79
CA GLY A 327 -1.03 -25.61 -40.13
C GLY A 327 -1.70 -25.19 -38.82
N THR A 328 -1.18 -24.16 -38.15
CA THR A 328 -1.89 -23.37 -37.12
C THR A 328 -1.10 -22.09 -36.83
N THR A 329 -1.72 -20.96 -37.16
CA THR A 329 -1.34 -19.61 -36.73
C THR A 329 -1.83 -19.42 -35.29
N GLU A 330 -0.90 -19.26 -34.34
CA GLU A 330 -1.20 -18.72 -33.00
C GLU A 330 -0.92 -17.21 -33.01
N GLU A 331 -1.99 -16.44 -32.83
CA GLU A 331 -1.96 -15.01 -32.56
C GLU A 331 -1.37 -14.75 -31.18
N THR A 332 -0.16 -14.22 -31.15
CA THR A 332 0.42 -13.61 -29.95
C THR A 332 -0.10 -12.18 -29.87
N ALA A 333 -0.91 -11.92 -28.83
CA ALA A 333 -1.43 -10.59 -28.53
C ALA A 333 -0.28 -9.68 -28.08
N ASN A 334 0.22 -8.90 -29.03
CA ASN A 334 1.27 -7.92 -28.84
C ASN A 334 0.61 -6.61 -28.38
N CYS A 335 0.83 -6.21 -27.12
CA CYS A 335 0.44 -4.90 -26.61
C CYS A 335 1.38 -3.84 -27.20
N HIS A 336 1.06 -3.32 -28.38
CA HIS A 336 1.76 -2.19 -29.00
C HIS A 336 0.86 -0.94 -28.98
N ASP A 337 1.35 0.09 -28.29
CA ASP A 337 0.83 1.46 -28.35
C ASP A 337 1.29 2.09 -29.68
N ASP A 338 0.37 2.31 -30.62
CA ASP A 338 0.61 3.16 -31.78
C ASP A 338 -0.03 4.55 -31.59
N LYS A 339 0.86 5.55 -31.61
CA LYS A 339 0.56 6.95 -31.92
C LYS A 339 0.53 7.12 -33.44
N ASP A 340 -0.52 7.74 -33.97
CA ASP A 340 -0.51 8.60 -35.15
C ASP A 340 -1.79 9.45 -35.09
N LYS A 341 -1.75 10.79 -34.92
CA LYS A 341 -1.53 11.82 -35.96
C LYS A 341 -2.27 11.55 -37.27
N ASP A 342 -3.37 12.28 -37.48
CA ASP A 342 -3.63 12.89 -38.76
C ASP A 342 -4.48 14.17 -38.63
N GLU A 343 -4.00 15.19 -39.31
CA GLU A 343 -4.62 16.49 -39.56
C GLU A 343 -5.72 16.34 -40.63
N SER A 344 -6.80 17.13 -40.55
CA SER A 344 -7.38 17.76 -41.74
C SER A 344 -8.38 18.85 -41.42
N ASP A 345 -8.29 19.87 -42.27
CA ASP A 345 -8.85 21.21 -42.22
C ASP A 345 -10.34 21.35 -42.58
N ASN A 346 -10.86 22.53 -42.21
CA ASN A 346 -11.83 23.38 -42.93
C ASN A 346 -13.26 22.89 -43.20
N HIS A 347 -14.26 23.59 -42.63
CA HIS A 347 -14.97 24.68 -43.34
C HIS A 347 -16.16 25.26 -42.53
N SER A 348 -16.14 26.59 -42.40
CA SER A 348 -17.24 27.55 -42.65
C SER A 348 -18.63 27.39 -42.01
N ASP A 349 -18.93 28.36 -41.12
CA ASP A 349 -20.19 29.12 -40.93
C ASP A 349 -20.90 29.50 -42.27
N PRO A 350 -22.17 30.01 -42.34
CA PRO A 350 -22.97 30.65 -41.27
C PRO A 350 -24.51 30.42 -41.27
N GLY A 351 -25.13 30.77 -40.13
CA GLY A 351 -26.21 31.78 -40.13
C GLY A 351 -27.69 31.34 -40.08
N THR A 352 -28.45 32.15 -39.31
CA THR A 352 -29.90 32.45 -39.46
C THR A 352 -30.82 31.36 -38.87
N THR A 353 -31.77 31.59 -37.96
CA THR A 353 -32.80 32.64 -37.90
C THR A 353 -33.48 32.60 -36.53
N ALA A 354 -33.77 33.75 -35.95
CA ALA A 354 -34.74 33.88 -34.87
C ALA A 354 -36.17 33.91 -35.44
N SER A 355 -37.15 33.36 -34.72
CA SER A 355 -38.48 33.97 -34.52
C SER A 355 -39.43 33.06 -33.75
N SER A 356 -40.07 33.66 -32.73
CA SER A 356 -41.49 33.51 -32.37
C SER A 356 -41.95 32.15 -31.81
N SER A 357 -42.93 32.01 -30.93
CA SER A 357 -43.77 32.87 -30.09
C SER A 357 -44.85 31.96 -29.48
N MET A 358 -45.55 32.45 -28.45
CA MET A 358 -46.89 32.02 -27.97
C MET A 358 -46.88 30.81 -27.00
N SER A 359 -47.18 31.06 -25.71
CA SER A 359 -48.50 30.99 -25.04
C SER A 359 -48.84 29.54 -24.65
N SER A 360 -49.36 29.17 -23.50
CA SER A 360 -50.25 29.79 -22.50
C SER A 360 -50.40 28.76 -21.35
N ASP A 361 -50.78 29.24 -20.16
CA ASP A 361 -51.68 28.64 -19.14
C ASP A 361 -51.60 27.11 -18.87
N VAL A 362 -51.55 26.63 -17.62
CA VAL A 362 -52.75 26.50 -16.76
C VAL A 362 -52.31 26.23 -15.32
N ALA A 363 -52.99 26.89 -14.39
CA ALA A 363 -52.92 26.71 -12.95
C ALA A 363 -53.55 25.39 -12.46
N ALA A 364 -53.02 24.84 -11.38
CA ALA A 364 -53.79 24.04 -10.44
C ALA A 364 -53.18 24.13 -9.03
N THR A 365 -53.86 24.88 -8.16
CA THR A 365 -53.68 24.93 -6.72
C THR A 365 -54.73 24.04 -6.04
N GLU A 366 -54.30 23.12 -5.18
CA GLU A 366 -55.15 22.38 -4.22
C GLU A 366 -54.27 22.06 -3.00
N SER A 367 -54.30 22.78 -1.88
CA SER A 367 -55.28 22.86 -0.78
C SER A 367 -55.36 21.60 0.12
N MET A 368 -55.06 21.85 1.41
CA MET A 368 -55.55 21.19 2.64
C MET A 368 -55.09 19.76 2.98
N ARG A 369 -54.43 19.62 4.14
CA ARG A 369 -55.10 19.33 5.42
C ARG A 369 -54.17 19.52 6.62
N LYS A 370 -54.82 19.88 7.73
CA LYS A 370 -54.32 20.29 9.03
C LYS A 370 -54.83 19.27 10.06
N ASP A 371 -54.15 19.26 11.20
CA ASP A 371 -54.57 18.83 12.54
C ASP A 371 -54.67 17.30 12.81
N ASP A 372 -53.91 16.83 13.81
CA ASP A 372 -54.52 16.47 15.10
C ASP A 372 -53.47 16.35 16.23
N ASP A 373 -53.76 17.10 17.29
CA ASP A 373 -53.23 17.03 18.65
C ASP A 373 -53.72 15.76 19.36
N VAL A 374 -52.87 15.09 20.17
CA VAL A 374 -53.34 14.40 21.40
C VAL A 374 -52.31 14.54 22.53
N LYS A 375 -52.78 15.17 23.61
CA LYS A 375 -52.21 15.28 24.97
C LYS A 375 -52.37 13.99 25.79
N GLY A 376 -51.50 13.85 26.80
CA GLY A 376 -51.81 13.20 28.09
C GLY A 376 -50.54 12.59 28.73
N SER A 377 -49.83 13.24 29.66
CA SER A 377 -50.10 13.53 31.09
C SER A 377 -49.93 12.34 32.05
N ASN A 378 -48.90 12.42 32.92
CA ASN A 378 -48.87 12.17 34.39
C ASN A 378 -47.38 12.02 34.82
N SER A 379 -46.75 12.87 35.64
CA SER A 379 -46.92 13.11 37.10
C SER A 379 -46.75 11.80 37.92
N LEU A 380 -46.02 11.65 39.02
CA LEU A 380 -45.26 12.41 40.03
C LEU A 380 -44.07 11.49 40.41
N GLY A 381 -42.90 11.88 40.89
CA GLY A 381 -42.57 12.79 41.99
C GLY A 381 -41.91 11.96 43.10
N GLU A 382 -40.68 12.30 43.51
CA GLU A 382 -40.24 12.16 44.90
C GLU A 382 -38.94 12.93 45.14
N LYS A 383 -38.95 13.70 46.22
CA LYS A 383 -37.88 14.53 46.76
C LYS A 383 -37.33 13.86 48.03
N SER A 384 -36.03 13.96 48.23
CA SER A 384 -35.35 14.13 49.53
C SER A 384 -33.90 14.53 49.19
N ASP A 385 -33.34 15.70 49.48
CA ASP A 385 -33.21 16.55 50.68
C ASP A 385 -32.36 15.97 51.83
N LEU A 386 -31.32 16.75 52.17
CA LEU A 386 -30.50 16.83 53.40
C LEU A 386 -29.41 15.73 53.63
N ASP A 387 -28.19 15.98 54.11
CA ASP A 387 -27.54 17.19 54.64
C ASP A 387 -26.01 16.95 54.85
N GLN A 388 -25.21 18.03 54.78
CA GLN A 388 -24.11 18.50 55.68
C GLN A 388 -23.02 17.54 56.22
N LEU A 389 -21.79 17.94 56.60
CA LEU A 389 -20.84 19.06 56.45
C LEU A 389 -19.64 18.71 57.42
N VAL A 390 -18.50 19.40 57.25
CA VAL A 390 -17.40 19.68 58.22
C VAL A 390 -16.35 18.57 58.57
N PRO A 391 -15.12 18.91 59.07
CA PRO A 391 -13.85 18.68 58.33
C PRO A 391 -12.64 18.31 59.26
N LEU A 392 -11.41 18.50 58.73
CA LEU A 392 -10.14 18.85 59.42
C LEU A 392 -9.63 17.97 60.60
N SER A 393 -8.39 17.47 60.50
CA SER A 393 -7.18 18.07 61.14
C SER A 393 -5.98 17.11 61.18
N THR A 394 -4.77 17.66 60.89
CA THR A 394 -3.44 17.45 61.54
C THR A 394 -2.82 16.02 61.60
N SER A 395 -1.51 15.76 61.52
CA SER A 395 -0.24 16.53 61.51
C SER A 395 0.92 15.51 61.49
N GLY A 396 2.14 15.95 61.11
CA GLY A 396 3.43 15.30 61.41
C GLY A 396 4.33 15.20 60.17
N GLU A 397 5.28 16.13 59.93
CA GLU A 397 6.69 16.10 60.43
C GLU A 397 7.45 14.82 60.00
N THR A 398 8.67 14.81 59.47
CA THR A 398 9.77 15.76 59.23
C THR A 398 10.78 15.01 58.35
N ALA A 399 11.50 15.68 57.45
CA ALA A 399 12.91 15.40 57.15
C ALA A 399 13.45 16.46 56.19
N GLU A 400 14.32 17.29 56.73
CA GLU A 400 15.10 18.30 56.04
C GLU A 400 16.17 17.70 55.13
N GLY A 401 16.58 18.50 54.15
CA GLY A 401 17.94 18.46 53.65
C GLY A 401 18.02 18.48 52.14
N THR A 402 18.22 19.65 51.54
CA THR A 402 19.22 19.82 50.46
C THR A 402 19.58 21.30 50.34
N MET A 403 20.89 21.53 50.31
CA MET A 403 21.57 22.82 50.22
C MET A 403 21.42 23.50 48.86
N ASN A 404 21.41 24.83 48.92
CA ASN A 404 22.07 25.82 48.06
C ASN A 404 22.43 25.44 46.61
N GLY A 405 21.87 26.22 45.67
CA GLY A 405 22.41 26.37 44.32
C GLY A 405 21.69 27.47 43.53
N SER A 406 22.17 28.71 43.66
CA SER A 406 21.81 29.82 42.75
C SER A 406 22.22 29.51 41.31
N PRO A 407 21.37 29.76 40.30
CA PRO A 407 21.84 29.89 38.93
C PRO A 407 21.97 31.37 38.54
N ALA A 408 23.16 31.69 38.05
CA ALA A 408 23.52 32.96 37.45
C ALA A 408 22.68 33.25 36.20
N ASN A 409 22.25 34.51 36.10
CA ASN A 409 21.68 35.13 34.91
C ASN A 409 22.64 35.01 33.71
N VAL A 410 22.20 34.33 32.66
CA VAL A 410 22.80 34.45 31.31
C VAL A 410 21.75 35.06 30.38
N LYS A 411 21.88 36.36 30.14
CA LYS A 411 21.26 37.07 29.02
C LYS A 411 21.73 36.43 27.72
N ARG A 412 20.84 35.82 26.95
CA ARG A 412 21.06 35.55 25.53
C ARG A 412 20.32 36.61 24.70
N LYS A 413 21.13 37.23 23.84
CA LYS A 413 20.80 38.20 22.81
C LYS A 413 19.86 37.54 21.80
N ALA A 414 18.75 38.20 21.48
CA ALA A 414 17.94 37.86 20.31
C ALA A 414 18.65 38.43 19.07
N GLU A 415 18.95 37.58 18.10
CA GLU A 415 19.30 38.00 16.75
C GLU A 415 18.05 37.90 15.87
N GLU A 416 17.68 39.05 15.33
CA GLU A 416 16.67 39.23 14.27
C GLU A 416 17.06 38.46 13.01
N TYR A 417 16.10 37.77 12.42
CA TYR A 417 16.15 37.38 11.01
C TYR A 417 15.18 38.26 10.23
N PRO A 418 15.58 38.84 9.08
CA PRO A 418 14.69 39.63 8.26
C PRO A 418 13.71 38.75 7.46
N GLU A 419 12.45 39.17 7.47
CA GLU A 419 11.38 38.68 6.62
C GLU A 419 11.68 39.03 5.15
N ALA A 420 11.57 38.04 4.26
CA ALA A 420 11.57 38.25 2.82
C ALA A 420 10.17 37.94 2.28
N ASP A 421 9.42 39.00 2.02
CA ASP A 421 8.19 39.01 1.24
C ASP A 421 8.43 38.47 -0.18
N THR A 422 7.67 37.46 -0.58
CA THR A 422 7.35 37.26 -2.01
C THR A 422 5.91 36.80 -2.13
N ALA A 423 5.07 37.75 -2.55
CA ALA A 423 3.69 37.55 -2.92
C ALA A 423 3.58 36.69 -4.19
N VAL A 424 2.85 35.58 -4.10
CA VAL A 424 2.35 34.85 -5.27
C VAL A 424 0.85 35.05 -5.33
N THR A 425 0.41 35.75 -6.37
CA THR A 425 -0.99 35.99 -6.73
C THR A 425 -1.66 34.67 -7.14
N SER A 426 -2.54 34.17 -6.29
CA SER A 426 -3.46 33.07 -6.58
C SER A 426 -4.66 33.59 -7.38
N SER A 427 -4.80 33.13 -8.62
CA SER A 427 -6.03 33.30 -9.41
C SER A 427 -6.91 32.06 -9.23
N THR A 428 -8.04 32.26 -8.57
CA THR A 428 -9.13 31.29 -8.36
C THR A 428 -10.08 31.25 -9.56
N SER A 429 -10.33 30.05 -10.08
CA SER A 429 -11.58 29.65 -10.75
C SER A 429 -11.67 28.12 -10.57
N GLY A 430 -12.66 27.49 -9.93
CA GLY A 430 -14.06 27.86 -9.81
C GLY A 430 -14.84 27.26 -10.98
N HIS A 431 -15.04 25.94 -11.01
CA HIS A 431 -16.10 25.35 -11.83
C HIS A 431 -16.66 24.06 -11.20
N ALA A 432 -17.96 24.14 -10.94
CA ALA A 432 -18.89 23.04 -10.73
C ALA A 432 -19.43 22.57 -12.09
N SER A 433 -19.77 21.28 -12.18
CA SER A 433 -20.72 20.70 -13.15
C SER A 433 -21.08 19.31 -12.63
N GLU A 434 -22.24 19.11 -12.01
CA GLU A 434 -23.52 18.77 -12.66
C GLU A 434 -23.40 17.57 -13.62
N GLY A 435 -23.80 16.40 -13.10
CA GLY A 435 -23.99 15.18 -13.85
C GLY A 435 -25.36 15.17 -14.52
N VAL A 436 -25.35 15.12 -15.85
CA VAL A 436 -26.53 14.85 -16.68
C VAL A 436 -26.61 13.34 -16.93
N ALA A 437 -27.70 12.73 -16.46
CA ALA A 437 -28.05 11.35 -16.71
C ALA A 437 -28.60 11.18 -18.12
N ASN A 438 -27.96 10.34 -18.95
CA ASN A 438 -28.50 9.90 -20.22
C ASN A 438 -29.11 8.50 -20.08
N LYS A 439 -30.44 8.45 -20.17
CA LYS A 439 -31.23 7.24 -20.43
C LYS A 439 -30.99 6.80 -21.88
N LYS A 440 -30.64 5.54 -22.10
CA LYS A 440 -30.90 4.86 -23.36
C LYS A 440 -31.62 3.55 -23.11
N ALA A 441 -32.74 3.43 -23.81
CA ALA A 441 -33.61 2.27 -23.88
C ALA A 441 -32.97 1.17 -24.72
N SER A 442 -33.16 -0.08 -24.32
CA SER A 442 -32.96 -1.24 -25.18
C SER A 442 -34.14 -2.19 -25.02
N ASN A 443 -34.74 -2.49 -26.17
CA ASN A 443 -35.94 -3.30 -26.37
C ASN A 443 -35.78 -4.73 -25.86
N ALA A 444 -36.83 -5.23 -25.20
CA ALA A 444 -37.00 -6.64 -24.87
C ALA A 444 -37.57 -7.40 -26.08
N VAL A 445 -36.88 -8.44 -26.52
CA VAL A 445 -37.41 -9.48 -27.41
C VAL A 445 -37.65 -10.72 -26.56
N ALA A 446 -38.92 -11.14 -26.51
CA ALA A 446 -39.36 -12.35 -25.82
C ALA A 446 -38.95 -13.60 -26.64
N GLY A 447 -38.23 -14.52 -25.99
CA GLY A 447 -37.91 -15.83 -26.51
C GLY A 447 -38.25 -16.90 -25.47
N THR A 448 -39.41 -17.53 -25.66
CA THR A 448 -39.91 -18.67 -24.88
C THR A 448 -39.12 -19.93 -25.25
N VAL A 449 -38.45 -20.58 -24.29
CA VAL A 449 -37.98 -21.97 -24.44
C VAL A 449 -38.25 -22.75 -23.17
N ASN A 450 -39.11 -23.75 -23.30
CA ASN A 450 -39.36 -24.79 -22.31
C ASN A 450 -38.15 -25.73 -22.20
N GLY A 451 -37.77 -26.09 -20.98
CA GLY A 451 -36.76 -27.12 -20.72
C GLY A 451 -36.95 -27.72 -19.34
N GLU A 452 -37.71 -28.82 -19.28
CA GLU A 452 -37.81 -29.69 -18.12
C GLU A 452 -36.45 -30.38 -17.87
N GLY A 453 -35.90 -30.20 -16.67
CA GLY A 453 -34.68 -30.88 -16.23
C GLY A 453 -34.83 -31.37 -14.80
N LYS A 454 -35.17 -32.66 -14.66
CA LYS A 454 -35.23 -33.39 -13.37
C LYS A 454 -33.83 -33.56 -12.80
N THR A 455 -33.56 -32.99 -11.63
CA THR A 455 -32.39 -33.33 -10.81
C THR A 455 -32.72 -34.49 -9.86
N GLN A 456 -31.97 -35.59 -9.98
CA GLN A 456 -31.97 -36.71 -9.05
C GLN A 456 -31.13 -36.37 -7.81
N ASP A 457 -31.74 -36.52 -6.64
CA ASP A 457 -31.10 -36.49 -5.33
C ASP A 457 -30.23 -37.74 -5.12
N GLY A 458 -28.93 -37.53 -4.84
CA GLY A 458 -27.99 -38.56 -4.42
C GLY A 458 -27.89 -38.65 -2.89
N PRO A 459 -27.71 -39.86 -2.31
CA PRO A 459 -27.83 -40.07 -0.86
C PRO A 459 -26.57 -39.67 -0.08
N ARG A 460 -26.77 -38.87 0.97
CA ARG A 460 -25.77 -38.53 1.99
C ARG A 460 -25.39 -39.77 2.83
N LYS A 461 -24.13 -40.19 2.75
CA LYS A 461 -23.51 -41.16 3.68
C LYS A 461 -23.28 -40.50 5.05
N LYS A 462 -23.89 -41.04 6.10
CA LYS A 462 -23.59 -40.73 7.51
C LYS A 462 -22.46 -41.64 8.00
N THR A 463 -21.32 -41.06 8.37
CA THR A 463 -20.24 -41.73 9.10
C THR A 463 -20.57 -41.75 10.59
N LYS A 464 -20.68 -42.97 11.15
CA LYS A 464 -20.94 -43.26 12.56
C LYS A 464 -19.59 -43.29 13.29
N LYS A 465 -19.38 -42.37 14.23
CA LYS A 465 -18.18 -42.31 15.09
C LYS A 465 -18.36 -43.29 16.25
N SER A 466 -17.57 -44.36 16.29
CA SER A 466 -17.47 -45.26 17.44
C SER A 466 -16.53 -44.65 18.48
N ARG A 467 -16.99 -44.59 19.73
CA ARG A 467 -16.16 -44.36 20.92
C ARG A 467 -15.49 -45.69 21.31
N SER A 468 -14.19 -45.64 21.58
CA SER A 468 -13.48 -46.52 22.52
C SER A 468 -12.76 -45.63 23.51
#